data_AF-A0A8X6YUG6-F1
#
_entry.id   AF-A0A8X6YUG6-F1
#
_cell.length_a   1.000
_cell.length_b   1.000
_cell.length_c   1.000
_cell.angle_alpha   90.00
_cell.angle_beta   90.00
_cell.angle_gamma   90.00
#
_symmetry.space_group_name_H-M   'P 1'
#
loop_
_entity.id
_entity.type
_entity.pdbx_description
1 polymer ?
#
loop_
_entity_poly.entity_id
_entity_poly.type
_entity_poly.pdbx_seq_one_letter_code
_entity_poly.pdbx_strand_id
1 'polypeptide(L)'
;MVVEAPRRHIDLDTIPSDGYEYIHKTRLAEDYDLEKNPLVSKMKALELVAKEKAQDFILFATKLQTKKSILQQKFPRNSEDFFPKSDEVEWCQFLLGSKLCSKIYRTRDTGVQGHLPLLNLILYFSQDEIQMLIEYMYQWFLEIGMEESMSMWLYALFACLEKPVDDNFQQVLENFHFECKRYLKFDYKYDVRVYFILVLLFQNFCAH
;
A
#
# COMPACT_ATOMS: atom_id res chain seq x y z
N MET A 1 -8.06 25.58 69.60
CA MET A 1 -7.37 24.31 69.30
C MET A 1 -7.62 24.02 67.83
N VAL A 2 -6.59 24.14 66.99
CA VAL A 2 -6.66 23.81 65.56
C VAL A 2 -6.17 22.38 65.43
N VAL A 3 -7.05 21.46 65.04
CA VAL A 3 -6.68 20.06 64.77
C VAL A 3 -6.16 20.03 63.33
N GLU A 4 -4.84 19.95 63.17
CA GLU A 4 -4.23 19.67 61.86
C GLU A 4 -4.60 18.25 61.42
N ALA A 5 -5.18 18.13 60.23
CA ALA A 5 -5.45 16.83 59.63
C ALA A 5 -4.13 16.13 59.27
N PRO A 6 -4.02 14.81 59.48
CA PRO A 6 -2.79 14.08 59.21
C PRO A 6 -2.50 14.10 57.70
N ARG A 7 -1.34 14.63 57.32
CA ARG A 7 -0.81 14.52 55.95
C ARG A 7 -0.44 13.05 55.71
N ARG A 8 -1.32 12.32 55.01
CA ARG A 8 -1.01 10.98 54.52
C ARG A 8 0.07 11.12 53.45
N HIS A 9 1.27 10.63 53.73
CA HIS A 9 2.30 10.47 52.72
C HIS A 9 1.99 9.18 51.98
N ILE A 10 1.35 9.31 50.81
CA ILE A 10 1.08 8.17 49.94
C ILE A 10 2.36 7.95 49.13
N ASP A 11 3.12 6.94 49.50
CA ASP A 11 4.24 6.44 48.67
C ASP A 11 3.66 5.53 47.58
N LEU A 12 4.25 5.57 46.38
CA LEU A 12 3.85 4.81 45.20
C LEU A 12 3.89 3.29 45.40
N ASP A 13 4.62 2.83 46.42
CA ASP A 13 4.74 1.42 46.79
C ASP A 13 3.82 1.00 47.96
N THR A 14 2.94 1.90 48.41
CA THR A 14 1.97 1.58 49.46
C THR A 14 0.80 0.79 48.88
N ILE A 15 0.71 -0.50 49.19
CA ILE A 15 -0.45 -1.34 48.83
C ILE A 15 -1.56 -1.14 49.87
N PRO A 16 -2.74 -0.61 49.52
CA PRO A 16 -3.84 -0.43 50.48
C PRO A 16 -4.45 -1.78 50.88
N SER A 17 -4.81 -1.93 52.15
CA SER A 17 -5.28 -3.18 52.74
C SER A 17 -6.75 -3.50 52.50
N ASP A 18 -7.53 -2.59 51.91
CA ASP A 18 -9.00 -2.70 51.80
C ASP A 18 -9.51 -3.05 50.40
N GLY A 19 -8.65 -3.12 49.38
CA GLY A 19 -8.97 -3.69 48.07
C GLY A 19 -9.98 -2.90 47.22
N TYR A 20 -10.37 -1.68 47.63
CA TYR A 20 -11.38 -0.87 46.93
C TYR A 20 -10.83 0.40 46.26
N GLU A 21 -9.54 0.71 46.39
CA GLU A 21 -8.88 1.72 45.57
C GLU A 21 -8.11 1.04 44.43
N TYR A 22 -8.70 1.06 43.23
CA TYR A 22 -7.94 0.77 42.02
C TYR A 22 -6.85 1.83 41.87
N ILE A 23 -5.61 1.51 42.26
CA ILE A 23 -4.44 2.26 41.81
C ILE A 23 -4.48 2.18 40.28
N HIS A 24 -4.75 3.31 39.66
CA HIS A 24 -4.55 3.52 38.24
C HIS A 24 -3.15 3.03 37.87
N LYS A 25 -3.06 1.79 37.35
CA LYS A 25 -1.92 1.28 36.57
C LYS A 25 -1.83 2.02 35.23
N THR A 26 -2.01 3.34 35.23
CA THR A 26 -1.66 4.24 34.14
C THR A 26 -0.13 4.44 34.06
N ARG A 27 0.66 3.69 34.85
CA ARG A 27 2.11 3.49 34.65
C ARG A 27 2.48 2.44 33.60
N LEU A 28 1.51 1.93 32.82
CA LEU A 28 1.79 1.30 31.53
C LEU A 28 1.62 2.27 30.34
N ALA A 29 1.17 3.51 30.59
CA ALA A 29 0.79 4.45 29.54
C ALA A 29 1.74 5.65 29.37
N GLU A 30 2.72 5.83 30.24
CA GLU A 30 3.62 7.00 30.19
C GLU A 30 5.06 6.52 30.31
N ASP A 31 5.89 6.87 29.32
CA ASP A 31 7.34 6.62 29.19
C ASP A 31 7.84 5.34 28.51
N TYR A 32 7.05 4.70 27.64
CA TYR A 32 7.68 4.20 26.41
C TYR A 32 7.85 5.41 25.49
N ASP A 33 9.01 6.03 25.57
CA ASP A 33 9.45 7.09 24.66
C ASP A 33 9.46 6.52 23.23
N LEU A 34 8.29 6.52 22.59
CA LEU A 34 8.04 5.99 21.25
C LEU A 34 8.99 6.62 20.23
N GLU A 35 9.50 7.82 20.50
CA GLU A 35 10.48 8.50 19.64
C GLU A 35 11.87 7.88 19.70
N LYS A 36 12.24 7.24 20.82
CA LYS A 36 13.50 6.48 20.97
C LYS A 36 13.40 5.05 20.46
N ASN A 37 12.21 4.58 20.08
CA ASN A 37 12.06 3.25 19.50
C ASN A 37 12.72 3.22 18.11
N PRO A 38 13.79 2.42 17.89
CA PRO A 38 14.47 2.33 16.60
C PRO A 38 13.54 1.99 15.44
N LEU A 39 12.42 1.32 15.72
CA LEU A 39 11.38 1.00 14.77
C LEU A 39 10.61 2.24 14.29
N VAL A 40 10.27 3.15 15.19
CA VAL A 40 9.58 4.40 14.86
C VAL A 40 10.50 5.33 14.06
N SER A 41 11.78 5.41 14.43
CA SER A 41 12.77 6.17 13.65
C SER A 41 12.93 5.60 12.24
N LYS A 42 12.96 4.26 12.09
CA LYS A 42 12.99 3.59 10.77
C LYS A 42 11.72 3.85 9.95
N MET A 43 10.54 3.88 10.59
CA MET A 43 9.27 4.23 9.92
C MET A 43 9.29 5.66 9.39
N LYS A 44 9.70 6.62 10.23
CA LYS A 44 9.84 8.03 9.83
C LYS A 44 10.83 8.19 8.67
N ALA A 45 11.95 7.45 8.69
CA ALA A 45 12.93 7.47 7.60
C ALA A 45 12.36 6.86 6.30
N LEU A 46 11.65 5.74 6.40
CA LEU A 46 10.99 5.11 5.26
C LEU A 46 9.91 6.02 4.66
N GLU A 47 9.16 6.69 5.52
CA GLU A 47 8.16 7.68 5.12
C GLU A 47 8.77 8.81 4.31
N LEU A 48 9.88 9.38 4.79
CA LEU A 48 10.58 10.43 4.09
C LEU A 48 11.02 9.98 2.69
N VAL A 49 11.67 8.82 2.60
CA VAL A 49 12.14 8.26 1.32
C VAL A 49 10.97 7.95 0.37
N ALA A 50 9.86 7.44 0.89
CA ALA A 50 8.68 7.15 0.08
C ALA A 50 8.04 8.43 -0.48
N LYS A 51 7.99 9.50 0.32
CA LYS A 51 7.50 10.82 -0.13
C LYS A 51 8.39 11.44 -1.20
N GLU A 52 9.71 11.37 -1.04
CA GLU A 52 10.66 11.84 -2.06
C GLU A 52 10.46 11.08 -3.38
N LYS A 53 10.39 9.74 -3.32
CA LYS A 53 10.15 8.92 -4.50
C LYS A 53 8.77 9.14 -5.14
N ALA A 54 7.76 9.50 -4.34
CA ALA A 54 6.44 9.84 -4.85
C ALA A 54 6.46 11.16 -5.66
N GLN A 55 7.30 12.13 -5.30
CA GLN A 55 7.50 13.33 -6.10
C GLN A 55 8.17 13.02 -7.44
N ASP A 56 9.21 12.18 -7.44
CA ASP A 56 9.85 11.70 -8.67
C ASP A 56 8.85 10.95 -9.57
N PHE A 57 7.96 10.16 -8.96
CA PHE A 57 6.89 9.47 -9.67
C PHE A 57 5.94 10.45 -10.38
N ILE A 58 5.52 11.54 -9.73
CA ILE A 58 4.62 12.53 -10.36
C ILE A 58 5.28 13.12 -11.62
N LEU A 59 6.57 13.46 -11.55
CA LEU A 59 7.34 13.94 -12.69
C LEU A 59 7.41 12.88 -13.80
N PHE A 60 7.69 11.63 -13.43
CA PHE A 60 7.74 10.51 -14.36
C PHE A 60 6.40 10.28 -15.07
N ALA A 61 5.30 10.18 -14.31
CA ALA A 61 3.96 9.98 -14.84
C ALA A 61 3.56 11.12 -15.79
N THR A 62 3.83 12.36 -15.41
CA THR A 62 3.59 13.53 -16.29
C THR A 62 4.40 13.42 -17.60
N LYS A 63 5.67 13.04 -17.52
CA LYS A 63 6.53 12.86 -18.69
C LYS A 63 6.07 11.69 -19.58
N LEU A 64 5.58 10.61 -18.98
CA LEU A 64 5.03 9.46 -19.69
C LEU A 64 3.77 9.86 -20.47
N GLN A 65 2.83 10.53 -19.80
CA GLN A 65 1.57 10.99 -20.41
C GLN A 65 1.80 12.01 -21.53
N THR A 66 2.63 13.02 -21.30
CA THR A 66 2.94 14.06 -22.30
C THR A 66 3.64 13.50 -23.54
N LYS A 67 4.34 12.37 -23.43
CA LYS A 67 5.05 11.74 -24.55
C LYS A 67 4.37 10.47 -25.06
N LYS A 68 3.17 10.12 -24.58
CA LYS A 68 2.48 8.86 -24.87
C LYS A 68 2.45 8.55 -26.37
N SER A 69 1.99 9.48 -27.20
CA SER A 69 1.90 9.29 -28.66
C SER A 69 3.26 9.08 -29.34
N ILE A 70 4.29 9.83 -28.94
CA ILE A 70 5.65 9.68 -29.47
C ILE A 70 6.23 8.31 -29.06
N LEU A 71 5.97 7.89 -27.82
CA LEU A 71 6.44 6.61 -27.30
C LEU A 71 5.72 5.43 -27.96
N GLN A 72 4.41 5.54 -28.24
CA GLN A 72 3.67 4.53 -29.02
C GLN A 72 4.23 4.39 -30.44
N GLN A 73 4.61 5.49 -31.10
CA GLN A 73 5.28 5.42 -32.41
C GLN A 73 6.66 4.77 -32.33
N LYS A 74 7.42 5.04 -31.26
CA LYS A 74 8.76 4.48 -31.04
C LYS A 74 8.73 2.99 -30.66
N PHE A 75 7.70 2.59 -29.93
CA PHE A 75 7.49 1.22 -29.46
C PHE A 75 6.19 0.67 -30.05
N PRO A 76 6.10 0.54 -31.39
CA PRO A 76 4.88 0.13 -32.04
C PRO A 76 4.51 -1.29 -31.60
N ARG A 77 3.21 -1.50 -31.39
CA ARG A 77 2.63 -2.82 -31.17
C ARG A 77 1.57 -3.08 -32.23
N ASN A 78 1.69 -4.25 -32.86
CA ASN A 78 0.71 -4.79 -33.79
C ASN A 78 -0.01 -5.93 -33.06
N SER A 79 -1.34 -5.95 -33.11
CA SER A 79 -2.30 -6.92 -32.55
C SER A 79 -2.80 -6.68 -31.11
N GLU A 80 -4.13 -6.59 -31.01
CA GLU A 80 -4.94 -6.73 -29.80
C GLU A 80 -4.94 -8.18 -29.25
N ASP A 81 -4.49 -9.16 -30.06
CA ASP A 81 -4.54 -10.60 -29.75
C ASP A 81 -3.60 -11.07 -28.62
N PHE A 82 -2.76 -10.17 -28.09
CA PHE A 82 -1.81 -10.51 -27.01
C PHE A 82 -2.38 -10.30 -25.61
N PHE A 83 -3.43 -9.48 -25.46
CA PHE A 83 -4.01 -9.20 -24.16
C PHE A 83 -5.15 -10.17 -23.84
N PRO A 84 -5.25 -10.65 -22.58
CA PRO A 84 -6.41 -11.43 -22.16
C PRO A 84 -7.71 -10.64 -22.35
N LYS A 85 -8.79 -11.33 -22.77
CA LYS A 85 -10.08 -10.71 -23.13
C LYS A 85 -10.99 -10.45 -21.92
N SER A 86 -10.41 -10.14 -20.76
CA SER A 86 -11.05 -9.93 -19.44
C SER A 86 -11.27 -11.17 -18.56
N ASP A 87 -10.55 -12.27 -18.78
CA ASP A 87 -10.45 -13.31 -17.74
C ASP A 87 -9.43 -12.87 -16.67
N GLU A 88 -9.91 -12.62 -15.45
CA GLU A 88 -9.10 -12.22 -14.31
C GLU A 88 -7.96 -13.22 -14.02
N VAL A 89 -8.21 -14.51 -14.19
CA VAL A 89 -7.20 -15.56 -13.98
C VAL A 89 -6.12 -15.51 -15.07
N GLU A 90 -6.52 -15.30 -16.32
CA GLU A 90 -5.57 -15.11 -17.42
C GLU A 90 -4.72 -13.85 -17.21
N TRP A 91 -5.34 -12.75 -16.77
CA TRP A 91 -4.61 -11.53 -16.38
C TRP A 91 -3.64 -11.77 -15.23
N CYS A 92 -4.04 -12.54 -14.22
CA CYS A 92 -3.17 -12.92 -13.12
C CYS A 92 -1.96 -13.71 -13.61
N GLN A 93 -2.15 -14.71 -14.46
CA GLN A 93 -1.05 -15.47 -15.06
C GLN A 93 -0.15 -14.59 -15.93
N PHE A 94 -0.76 -13.72 -16.75
CA PHE A 94 -0.05 -12.83 -17.65
C PHE A 94 0.85 -11.83 -16.89
N LEU A 95 0.34 -11.21 -15.82
CA LEU A 95 1.07 -10.18 -15.07
C LEU A 95 1.99 -10.76 -14.00
N LEU A 96 1.53 -11.78 -13.27
CA LEU A 96 2.19 -12.27 -12.05
C LEU A 96 2.82 -13.68 -12.21
N GLY A 97 2.53 -14.38 -13.31
CA GLY A 97 2.98 -15.74 -13.56
C GLY A 97 2.17 -16.80 -12.81
N SER A 98 2.38 -18.06 -13.19
CA SER A 98 1.62 -19.20 -12.66
C SER A 98 1.84 -19.43 -11.18
N LYS A 99 3.03 -19.13 -10.65
CA LYS A 99 3.33 -19.33 -9.24
C LYS A 99 2.45 -18.46 -8.33
N LEU A 100 2.35 -17.16 -8.61
CA LEU A 100 1.51 -16.26 -7.81
C LEU A 100 0.03 -16.49 -8.10
N CYS A 101 -0.33 -16.72 -9.37
CA CYS A 101 -1.70 -17.08 -9.74
C CYS A 101 -2.18 -18.35 -9.02
N SER A 102 -1.31 -19.36 -8.85
CA SER A 102 -1.65 -20.58 -8.11
C SER A 102 -1.95 -20.33 -6.64
N LYS A 103 -1.31 -19.33 -6.02
CA LYS A 103 -1.61 -18.94 -4.64
C LYS A 103 -2.96 -18.24 -4.52
N ILE A 104 -3.29 -17.35 -5.48
CA ILE A 104 -4.52 -16.55 -5.47
C ILE A 104 -5.73 -17.43 -5.80
N TYR A 105 -5.67 -18.20 -6.89
CA TYR A 105 -6.83 -18.95 -7.40
C TYR A 105 -6.78 -20.45 -7.14
N ARG A 106 -5.76 -20.95 -6.43
CA ARG A 106 -5.57 -22.39 -6.17
C ARG A 106 -5.49 -23.23 -7.45
N THR A 107 -4.94 -22.62 -8.52
CA THR A 107 -4.67 -23.28 -9.80
C THR A 107 -3.34 -24.05 -9.76
N ARG A 108 -2.98 -24.74 -10.85
CA ARG A 108 -1.69 -25.44 -10.95
C ARG A 108 -0.58 -24.44 -11.28
N ASP A 109 0.54 -24.50 -10.55
CA ASP A 109 1.77 -23.82 -10.96
C ASP A 109 2.39 -24.53 -12.17
N THR A 110 2.41 -23.86 -13.33
CA THR A 110 2.95 -24.35 -14.60
C THR A 110 4.39 -23.89 -14.85
N GLY A 111 4.98 -23.12 -13.94
CA GLY A 111 6.31 -22.49 -14.11
C GLY A 111 6.35 -21.29 -15.06
N VAL A 112 5.21 -20.89 -15.63
CA VAL A 112 5.09 -19.72 -16.52
C VAL A 112 5.41 -18.45 -15.74
N GLN A 113 6.35 -17.67 -16.28
CA GLN A 113 6.74 -16.38 -15.69
C GLN A 113 5.79 -15.28 -16.14
N GLY A 114 5.50 -14.35 -15.23
CA GLY A 114 4.72 -13.16 -15.55
C GLY A 114 5.51 -12.16 -16.41
N HIS A 115 4.80 -11.32 -17.13
CA HIS A 115 5.38 -10.23 -17.89
C HIS A 115 5.81 -9.07 -16.99
N LEU A 116 6.83 -8.31 -17.42
CA LEU A 116 7.20 -7.04 -16.81
C LEU A 116 6.36 -5.89 -17.41
N PRO A 117 6.12 -4.79 -16.67
CA PRO A 117 5.40 -3.61 -17.16
C PRO A 117 6.23 -2.78 -18.15
N LEU A 118 6.48 -3.34 -19.33
CA LEU A 118 7.26 -2.69 -20.38
C LEU A 118 6.45 -1.57 -21.06
N LEU A 119 7.13 -0.55 -21.60
CA LEU A 119 6.49 0.55 -22.32
C LEU A 119 5.61 0.08 -23.47
N ASN A 120 6.06 -0.92 -24.23
CA ASN A 120 5.28 -1.49 -25.32
C ASN A 120 4.02 -2.24 -24.85
N LEU A 121 3.86 -2.52 -23.56
CA LEU A 121 2.63 -3.06 -22.96
C LEU A 121 1.77 -1.91 -22.44
N ILE A 122 2.28 -1.16 -21.46
CA ILE A 122 1.50 -0.20 -20.67
C ILE A 122 1.02 1.02 -21.45
N LEU A 123 1.66 1.35 -22.58
CA LEU A 123 1.22 2.45 -23.45
C LEU A 123 -0.03 2.10 -24.27
N TYR A 124 -0.40 0.82 -24.35
CA TYR A 124 -1.49 0.33 -25.18
C TYR A 124 -2.73 -0.09 -24.39
N PHE A 125 -2.68 -0.03 -23.05
CA PHE A 125 -3.88 -0.20 -22.25
C PHE A 125 -4.79 1.02 -22.38
N SER A 126 -6.08 0.75 -22.56
CA SER A 126 -7.15 1.71 -22.36
C SER A 126 -7.25 2.11 -20.88
N GLN A 127 -7.92 3.23 -20.59
CA GLN A 127 -8.15 3.63 -19.20
C GLN A 127 -9.00 2.61 -18.45
N ASP A 128 -10.01 2.02 -19.11
CA ASP A 128 -10.85 0.96 -18.52
C ASP A 128 -10.02 -0.27 -18.14
N GLU A 129 -9.09 -0.71 -19.01
CA GLU A 129 -8.17 -1.80 -18.68
C GLU A 129 -7.23 -1.43 -17.53
N ILE A 130 -6.71 -0.20 -17.49
CA ILE A 130 -5.84 0.25 -16.39
C ILE A 130 -6.59 0.19 -15.06
N GLN A 131 -7.83 0.70 -15.02
CA GLN A 131 -8.67 0.68 -13.83
C GLN A 131 -8.98 -0.76 -13.39
N MET A 132 -9.45 -1.60 -14.31
CA MET A 132 -9.72 -3.02 -14.07
C MET A 132 -8.49 -3.75 -13.52
N LEU A 133 -7.30 -3.52 -14.09
CA LEU A 133 -6.07 -4.15 -13.62
C LEU A 133 -5.65 -3.68 -12.23
N ILE A 134 -5.90 -2.41 -11.88
CA ILE A 134 -5.68 -1.90 -10.52
C ILE A 134 -6.65 -2.56 -9.53
N GLU A 135 -7.92 -2.72 -9.90
CA GLU A 135 -8.91 -3.45 -9.10
C GLU A 135 -8.49 -4.90 -8.86
N TYR A 136 -8.04 -5.61 -9.90
CA TYR A 136 -7.52 -6.96 -9.76
C TYR A 136 -6.29 -7.02 -8.84
N MET A 137 -5.34 -6.11 -9.00
CA MET A 137 -4.17 -6.02 -8.11
C MET A 137 -4.57 -5.75 -6.66
N TYR A 138 -5.60 -4.95 -6.43
CA TYR A 138 -6.16 -4.73 -5.10
C TYR A 138 -6.73 -6.03 -4.52
N GLN A 139 -7.55 -6.78 -5.26
CA GLN A 139 -8.08 -8.06 -4.81
C GLN A 139 -6.96 -9.08 -4.53
N TRP A 140 -5.98 -9.20 -5.42
CA TRP A 140 -4.84 -10.09 -5.25
C TRP A 140 -4.00 -9.71 -4.02
N PHE A 141 -3.91 -8.41 -3.72
CA PHE A 141 -3.21 -7.93 -2.53
C PHE A 141 -3.91 -8.36 -1.25
N LEU A 142 -5.26 -8.35 -1.22
CA LEU A 142 -6.01 -8.84 -0.08
C LEU A 142 -5.80 -10.34 0.17
N GLU A 143 -5.66 -11.12 -0.91
CA GLU A 143 -5.50 -12.58 -0.82
C GLU A 143 -4.10 -13.02 -0.36
N ILE A 144 -3.04 -12.44 -0.92
CA ILE A 144 -1.67 -12.94 -0.70
C ILE A 144 -0.70 -11.89 -0.13
N GLY A 145 -1.14 -10.66 0.08
CA GLY A 145 -0.29 -9.52 0.41
C GLY A 145 0.44 -8.97 -0.82
N MET A 146 1.38 -8.05 -0.58
CA MET A 146 2.12 -7.38 -1.67
C MET A 146 3.34 -8.19 -2.09
N GLU A 147 3.39 -8.55 -3.38
CA GLU A 147 4.55 -9.15 -4.01
C GLU A 147 5.30 -8.13 -4.88
N GLU A 148 6.55 -8.43 -5.24
CA GLU A 148 7.40 -7.51 -6.01
C GLU A 148 6.79 -7.19 -7.37
N SER A 149 6.37 -8.23 -8.11
CA SER A 149 5.72 -8.07 -9.42
C SER A 149 4.46 -7.20 -9.34
N MET A 150 3.64 -7.38 -8.30
CA MET A 150 2.44 -6.56 -8.08
C MET A 150 2.80 -5.10 -7.88
N SER A 151 3.79 -4.80 -7.04
CA SER A 151 4.23 -3.42 -6.80
C SER A 151 4.81 -2.74 -8.05
N MET A 152 5.52 -3.49 -8.90
CA MET A 152 6.03 -2.98 -10.18
C MET A 152 4.90 -2.66 -11.15
N TRP A 153 3.92 -3.56 -11.27
CA TRP A 153 2.76 -3.33 -12.12
C TRP A 153 1.90 -2.17 -11.62
N LEU A 154 1.60 -2.10 -10.32
CA LEU A 154 0.86 -0.97 -9.74
C LEU A 154 1.55 0.36 -10.00
N TYR A 155 2.87 0.43 -9.83
CA TYR A 155 3.64 1.63 -10.14
C TYR A 155 3.45 2.06 -11.60
N ALA A 156 3.55 1.12 -12.54
CA ALA A 156 3.39 1.42 -13.96
C ALA A 156 1.95 1.78 -14.34
N LEU A 157 0.96 1.06 -13.80
CA LEU A 157 -0.47 1.33 -14.03
C LEU A 157 -0.87 2.69 -13.47
N PHE A 158 -0.42 3.04 -12.27
CA PHE A 158 -0.64 4.37 -11.70
C PHE A 158 0.01 5.48 -12.53
N ALA A 159 1.16 5.24 -13.15
CA ALA A 159 1.77 6.22 -14.06
C ALA A 159 0.93 6.41 -15.34
N CYS A 160 0.22 5.36 -15.77
CA CYS A 160 -0.64 5.36 -16.95
C CYS A 160 -2.08 5.86 -16.68
N LEU A 161 -2.51 5.88 -15.42
CA LEU A 161 -3.84 6.31 -15.00
C LEU A 161 -4.04 7.82 -15.21
N GLU A 162 -5.01 8.17 -16.04
CA GLU A 162 -5.37 9.56 -16.34
C GLU A 162 -6.26 10.14 -15.23
N LYS A 163 -6.12 11.44 -14.96
CA LYS A 163 -6.90 12.17 -13.94
C LYS A 163 -7.77 13.24 -14.61
N PRO A 164 -8.96 13.55 -14.07
CA PRO A 164 -9.58 12.94 -12.89
C PRO A 164 -10.11 11.52 -13.19
N VAL A 165 -10.13 10.66 -12.18
CA VAL A 165 -10.85 9.38 -12.22
C VAL A 165 -12.30 9.60 -11.82
N ASP A 166 -13.19 8.68 -12.19
CA ASP A 166 -14.59 8.73 -11.76
C ASP A 166 -14.75 8.36 -10.26
N ASP A 167 -15.89 8.72 -9.68
CA ASP A 167 -16.16 8.54 -8.25
C ASP A 167 -16.16 7.06 -7.83
N ASN A 168 -16.58 6.15 -8.72
CA ASN A 168 -16.60 4.72 -8.42
C ASN A 168 -15.19 4.17 -8.30
N PHE A 169 -14.32 4.50 -9.26
CA PHE A 169 -12.92 4.11 -9.21
C PHE A 169 -12.15 4.83 -8.09
N GLN A 170 -12.50 6.08 -7.77
CA GLN A 170 -11.94 6.78 -6.62
C GLN A 170 -12.19 6.02 -5.31
N GLN A 171 -13.40 5.45 -5.13
CA GLN A 171 -13.71 4.64 -3.96
C GLN A 171 -12.84 3.38 -3.86
N VAL A 172 -12.49 2.77 -5.00
CA VAL A 172 -11.54 1.64 -5.05
C VAL A 172 -10.16 2.07 -4.54
N LEU A 173 -9.65 3.22 -4.98
CA LEU A 173 -8.35 3.73 -4.55
C LEU A 173 -8.31 4.03 -3.04
N GLU A 174 -9.40 4.57 -2.49
CA GLU A 174 -9.58 4.78 -1.05
C GLU A 174 -9.59 3.47 -0.25
N ASN A 175 -10.34 2.48 -0.71
CA ASN A 175 -10.37 1.15 -0.09
C ASN A 175 -8.97 0.50 -0.12
N PHE A 176 -8.26 0.63 -1.25
CA PHE A 176 -6.91 0.11 -1.36
C PHE A 176 -5.94 0.84 -0.41
N HIS A 177 -6.07 2.16 -0.27
CA HIS A 177 -5.28 2.94 0.68
C HIS A 177 -5.53 2.48 2.13
N PHE A 178 -6.80 2.33 2.51
CA PHE A 178 -7.19 1.83 3.82
C PHE A 178 -6.59 0.44 4.11
N GLU A 179 -6.66 -0.46 3.13
CA GLU A 179 -6.16 -1.82 3.26
C GLU A 179 -4.62 -1.89 3.33
N CYS A 180 -3.91 -1.05 2.58
CA CYS A 180 -2.46 -0.88 2.75
C CYS A 180 -2.10 -0.42 4.17
N LYS A 181 -2.85 0.54 4.71
CA LYS A 181 -2.65 1.05 6.08
C LYS A 181 -2.96 -0.03 7.12
N ARG A 182 -3.99 -0.84 6.90
CA ARG A 182 -4.36 -1.98 7.75
C ARG A 182 -3.25 -3.03 7.74
N TYR A 183 -2.78 -3.43 6.56
CA TYR A 183 -1.69 -4.40 6.38
C TYR A 183 -0.43 -4.01 7.16
N LEU A 184 0.02 -2.76 7.03
CA LEU A 184 1.21 -2.26 7.72
C LEU A 184 1.06 -2.22 9.25
N LYS A 185 -0.16 -2.05 9.77
CA LYS A 185 -0.42 -2.01 11.21
C LYS A 185 -0.48 -3.40 11.85
N PHE A 186 -1.17 -4.34 11.21
CA PHE A 186 -1.52 -5.62 11.84
C PHE A 186 -0.52 -6.74 11.55
N ASP A 187 0.10 -6.76 10.37
CA ASP A 187 1.02 -7.83 10.01
C ASP A 187 2.47 -7.58 10.47
N TYR A 188 2.75 -6.43 11.10
CA TYR A 188 4.08 -6.00 11.56
C TYR A 188 5.19 -6.16 10.52
N LYS A 189 4.82 -6.20 9.23
CA LYS A 189 5.74 -6.31 8.13
C LYS A 189 6.10 -4.90 7.68
N TYR A 190 7.36 -4.55 7.91
CA TYR A 190 8.00 -3.41 7.27
C TYR A 190 8.14 -3.68 5.77
N ASP A 191 7.01 -3.63 5.06
CA ASP A 191 7.00 -3.78 3.62
C ASP A 191 7.12 -2.41 2.97
N VAL A 192 8.34 -2.11 2.52
CA VAL A 192 8.67 -0.89 1.79
C VAL A 192 7.78 -0.69 0.57
N ARG A 193 7.34 -1.79 -0.08
CA ARG A 193 6.49 -1.74 -1.27
C ARG A 193 5.09 -1.26 -0.91
N VAL A 194 4.49 -1.84 0.14
CA VAL A 194 3.16 -1.42 0.63
C VAL A 194 3.20 0.02 1.09
N TYR A 195 4.27 0.41 1.80
CA TYR A 195 4.44 1.79 2.24
C TYR A 195 4.52 2.76 1.06
N PHE A 196 5.25 2.40 0.02
CA PHE A 196 5.37 3.24 -1.17
C PHE A 196 4.02 3.37 -1.92
N ILE A 197 3.29 2.27 -2.11
CA ILE A 197 1.95 2.28 -2.71
C ILE A 197 0.98 3.14 -1.88
N LEU A 198 1.01 3.01 -0.54
CA LEU A 198 0.22 3.83 0.37
C LEU A 198 0.46 5.33 0.13
N VAL A 199 1.73 5.74 0.04
CA VAL A 199 2.11 7.15 -0.19
C VAL A 199 1.66 7.62 -1.58
N LEU A 200 1.78 6.78 -2.62
CA LEU A 200 1.29 7.12 -3.96
C LEU A 200 -0.23 7.31 -3.97
N LEU A 201 -0.99 6.41 -3.36
CA LEU A 201 -2.44 6.53 -3.23
C LEU A 201 -2.83 7.83 -2.52
N PHE A 202 -2.18 8.15 -1.40
CA PHE A 202 -2.45 9.35 -0.63
C PHE A 202 -2.08 10.65 -1.38
N GLN A 203 -0.85 10.74 -1.89
CA GLN A 203 -0.32 11.99 -2.45
C GLN A 203 -0.72 12.22 -3.90
N ASN A 204 -0.80 11.16 -4.69
CA ASN A 204 -1.09 11.28 -6.12
C ASN A 204 -2.59 11.19 -6.41
N PHE A 205 -3.34 10.41 -5.65
CA PHE A 205 -4.75 10.15 -5.93
C PHE A 205 -5.72 10.65 -4.86
N CYS A 206 -5.23 11.39 -3.85
CA CYS A 206 -6.03 11.94 -2.75
C CYS A 206 -6.89 10.87 -2.03
N ALA A 207 -6.43 9.63 -1.99
CA ALA A 207 -7.08 8.57 -1.23
C ALA A 207 -6.75 8.71 0.27
N HIS A 208 -7.75 8.67 1.15
CA HIS A 208 -7.61 9.01 2.58
C HIS A 208 -7.89 7.84 3.54
#